data_AF-A0A8A1LK77-F1
#
_entry.id   AF-A0A8A1LK77-F1
#
_cell.length_a   1.000
_cell.length_b   1.000
_cell.length_c   1.000
_cell.angle_alpha   90.00
_cell.angle_beta   90.00
_cell.angle_gamma   90.00
#
_symmetry.space_group_name_H-M   'P 1'
#
loop_
_entity.id
_entity.type
_entity.pdbx_description
1 polymer ?
#
loop_
_entity_poly.entity_id
_entity_poly.type
_entity_poly.pdbx_seq_one_letter_code
_entity_poly.pdbx_strand_id
1 'polypeptide(L)'
;MMRGIWNFVSKTQLARNPLFQLRTMTHRDFGKPHEQELRTLLSNMRRDLQQAEEEKRQVEEETRQLKKQMLPTSLPEFLDACHVHLSVGFSSRINHQAGTKGVPENAISKLRPDKIREWTTFPQEQSLVWKDLFATNFVSEGHFTSFNTLRESGDELRQGSLGSEIDLVFYQRYAVEDRVSAVIRQLYSNQSLRNIFNLKGEIWFENHGNSLSAEYIYSEPDVRSPQQSPACKKVGKDGNARHLTPTVRSISRRPRADQFCVYNTGPGEKIPAYTVEYKAPHMFTKGVIEAGLMDMDVDKVIMYTRAGHGVKEARRTVAACISQTFSYMIQAGLEYGWLSMHWRNVYISPCGS
;
A
#
# COMPACT_ATOMS: atom_id res chain seq x y z
N MET A 1 -3.14 -23.99 60.17
CA MET A 1 -4.23 -24.35 59.23
C MET A 1 -3.75 -24.66 57.81
N MET A 2 -2.76 -23.95 57.24
CA MET A 2 -2.33 -24.17 55.83
C MET A 2 -1.55 -25.47 55.53
N ARG A 3 -0.85 -26.08 56.50
CA ARG A 3 -0.11 -27.36 56.27
C ARG A 3 -1.03 -28.57 56.07
N GLY A 4 -2.23 -28.56 56.65
CA GLY A 4 -3.20 -29.65 56.51
C GLY A 4 -3.86 -29.70 55.12
N ILE A 5 -4.05 -28.53 54.51
CA ILE A 5 -4.71 -28.40 53.20
C ILE A 5 -3.77 -28.88 52.08
N TRP A 6 -2.48 -28.54 52.14
CA TRP A 6 -1.47 -29.02 51.19
C TRP A 6 -1.29 -30.56 51.22
N ASN A 7 -1.28 -31.16 52.42
CA ASN A 7 -1.18 -32.62 52.56
C ASN A 7 -2.43 -33.37 52.09
N PHE A 8 -3.63 -32.77 52.24
CA PHE A 8 -4.87 -33.37 51.76
C PHE A 8 -5.01 -33.27 50.23
N VAL A 9 -4.66 -32.13 49.63
CA VAL A 9 -4.63 -31.93 48.17
C VAL A 9 -3.60 -32.86 47.52
N SER A 10 -2.44 -33.07 48.14
CA SER A 10 -1.40 -33.97 47.62
C SER A 10 -1.81 -35.45 47.69
N LYS A 11 -2.40 -35.91 48.81
CA LYS A 11 -2.90 -37.30 48.92
C LYS A 11 -4.08 -37.60 48.00
N THR A 12 -4.98 -36.65 47.80
CA THR A 12 -6.14 -36.82 46.91
C THR A 12 -5.73 -36.77 45.42
N GLN A 13 -4.72 -35.98 45.07
CA GLN A 13 -4.07 -36.00 43.75
C GLN A 13 -3.32 -37.33 43.51
N LEU A 14 -2.57 -37.83 44.51
CA LEU A 14 -1.89 -39.14 44.45
C LEU A 14 -2.86 -40.32 44.33
N ALA A 15 -3.99 -40.29 45.06
CA ALA A 15 -5.02 -41.33 44.96
C ALA A 15 -5.80 -41.28 43.63
N ARG A 16 -5.80 -40.14 42.94
CA ARG A 16 -6.35 -39.99 41.57
C ARG A 16 -5.32 -40.28 40.48
N ASN A 17 -4.05 -40.50 40.84
CA ASN A 17 -3.00 -40.84 39.90
C ASN A 17 -3.18 -42.30 39.44
N PRO A 18 -3.43 -42.55 38.14
CA PRO A 18 -3.72 -43.90 37.64
C PRO A 18 -2.59 -44.91 37.90
N LEU A 19 -1.33 -44.46 37.91
CA LEU A 19 -0.16 -45.30 38.20
C LEU A 19 -0.11 -45.73 39.68
N PHE A 20 -0.58 -44.86 40.59
CA PHE A 20 -0.68 -45.19 42.00
C PHE A 20 -1.80 -46.22 42.24
N GLN A 21 -2.94 -46.07 41.55
CA GLN A 21 -4.04 -47.04 41.60
C GLN A 21 -3.62 -48.42 41.07
N LEU A 22 -2.96 -48.48 39.90
CA LEU A 22 -2.38 -49.71 39.34
C LEU A 22 -1.39 -50.41 40.30
N ARG A 23 -0.53 -49.65 40.97
CA ARG A 23 0.44 -50.19 41.93
C ARG A 23 -0.22 -50.75 43.19
N THR A 24 -1.31 -50.15 43.65
CA THR A 24 -2.06 -50.67 44.81
C THR A 24 -2.91 -51.90 44.48
N MET A 25 -3.32 -52.04 43.22
CA MET A 25 -4.16 -53.15 42.73
C MET A 25 -3.38 -54.43 42.42
N THR A 26 -2.08 -54.32 42.11
CA THR A 26 -1.20 -55.48 41.82
C THR A 26 -0.72 -56.25 43.06
N HIS A 27 -1.00 -55.74 44.26
CA HIS A 27 -0.52 -56.28 45.55
C HIS A 27 -1.59 -57.06 46.35
N ARG A 28 -2.81 -57.28 45.84
CA ARG A 28 -3.91 -58.00 46.53
C ARG A 28 -4.40 -59.21 45.73
N ASP A 29 -4.70 -60.31 46.43
CA ASP A 29 -5.13 -61.61 45.86
C ASP A 29 -6.43 -61.52 45.02
N PHE A 30 -6.45 -62.30 43.93
CA PHE A 30 -7.32 -62.11 42.76
C PHE A 30 -8.73 -62.70 42.89
N GLY A 31 -9.75 -61.86 42.67
CA GLY A 31 -11.13 -62.26 42.38
C GLY A 31 -11.65 -61.61 41.08
N LYS A 32 -12.56 -62.29 40.35
CA LYS A 32 -13.12 -61.87 39.05
C LYS A 32 -13.63 -60.40 38.94
N PRO A 33 -14.23 -59.77 39.97
CA PRO A 33 -14.68 -58.37 39.89
C PRO A 33 -13.53 -57.38 39.70
N HIS A 34 -12.34 -57.72 40.20
CA HIS A 34 -11.16 -56.85 40.22
C HIS A 34 -10.44 -56.77 38.87
N GLU A 35 -10.63 -57.79 38.02
CA GLU A 35 -10.11 -57.81 36.64
C GLU A 35 -10.88 -56.82 35.75
N GLN A 36 -12.20 -56.69 35.97
CA GLN A 36 -13.05 -55.75 35.24
C GLN A 36 -12.68 -54.29 35.55
N GLU A 37 -12.41 -53.99 36.82
CA GLU A 37 -11.92 -52.67 37.25
C GLU A 37 -10.55 -52.34 36.64
N LEU A 38 -9.62 -53.31 36.64
CA LEU A 38 -8.30 -53.13 36.03
C LEU A 38 -8.41 -52.86 34.52
N ARG A 39 -9.28 -53.60 33.81
CA ARG A 39 -9.55 -53.39 32.38
C ARG A 39 -10.15 -52.00 32.10
N THR A 40 -11.05 -51.55 32.96
CA THR A 40 -11.68 -50.22 32.85
C THR A 40 -10.64 -49.12 33.09
N LEU A 41 -9.79 -49.26 34.11
CA LEU A 41 -8.72 -48.32 34.41
C LEU A 41 -7.70 -48.21 33.27
N LEU A 42 -7.26 -49.35 32.72
CA LEU A 42 -6.35 -49.38 31.57
C LEU A 42 -6.99 -48.78 30.32
N SER A 43 -8.29 -49.03 30.08
CA SER A 43 -9.01 -48.42 28.96
C SER A 43 -9.15 -46.91 29.12
N ASN A 44 -9.33 -46.41 30.34
CA ASN A 44 -9.39 -44.98 30.63
C ASN A 44 -8.02 -44.34 30.43
N MET A 45 -6.96 -44.91 31.00
CA MET A 45 -5.59 -44.43 30.77
C MET A 45 -5.21 -44.40 29.29
N ARG A 46 -5.63 -45.40 28.51
CA ARG A 46 -5.37 -45.43 27.07
C ARG A 46 -6.10 -44.30 26.34
N ARG A 47 -7.35 -44.02 26.71
CA ARG A 47 -8.09 -42.87 26.17
C ARG A 47 -7.46 -41.55 26.58
N ASP A 48 -7.04 -41.39 27.84
CA ASP A 48 -6.39 -40.18 28.33
C ASP A 48 -5.05 -39.94 27.62
N LEU A 49 -4.26 -40.99 27.39
CA LEU A 49 -3.02 -40.90 26.61
C LEU A 49 -3.27 -40.53 25.15
N GLN A 50 -4.29 -41.13 24.51
CA GLN A 50 -4.67 -40.79 23.13
C GLN A 50 -5.14 -39.33 23.02
N GLN A 51 -5.97 -38.88 23.96
CA GLN A 51 -6.45 -37.51 24.01
C GLN A 51 -5.30 -36.52 24.22
N ALA A 52 -4.39 -36.81 25.15
CA ALA A 52 -3.22 -35.97 25.39
C ALA A 52 -2.26 -35.93 24.19
N GLU A 53 -2.11 -37.04 23.46
CA GLU A 53 -1.29 -37.08 22.24
C GLU A 53 -1.92 -36.28 21.10
N GLU A 54 -3.24 -36.36 20.92
CA GLU A 54 -3.97 -35.57 19.93
C GLU A 54 -3.93 -34.07 20.26
N GLU A 55 -4.17 -33.69 21.51
CA GLU A 55 -4.04 -32.30 21.97
C GLU A 55 -2.62 -31.78 21.75
N LYS A 56 -1.60 -32.60 22.04
CA LYS A 56 -0.21 -32.24 21.77
C LYS A 56 0.04 -32.02 20.28
N ARG A 57 -0.47 -32.89 19.41
CA ARG A 57 -0.34 -32.74 17.95
C ARG A 57 -1.03 -31.47 17.44
N GLN A 58 -2.22 -31.16 17.96
CA GLN A 58 -2.95 -29.94 17.62
C GLN A 58 -2.17 -28.69 18.05
N VAL A 59 -1.69 -28.65 19.29
CA VAL A 59 -0.89 -27.53 19.80
C VAL A 59 0.42 -27.37 19.02
N GLU A 60 1.09 -28.47 18.68
CA GLU A 60 2.30 -28.44 17.84
C GLU A 60 2.01 -27.90 16.44
N GLU A 61 0.90 -28.31 15.82
CA GLU A 61 0.48 -27.83 14.50
C GLU A 61 0.10 -26.35 14.53
N GLU A 62 -0.71 -25.92 15.49
CA GLU A 62 -1.06 -24.51 15.69
C GLU A 62 0.18 -23.65 15.91
N THR A 63 1.10 -24.13 16.76
CA THR A 63 2.38 -23.46 17.02
C THR A 63 3.21 -23.35 15.75
N ARG A 64 3.24 -24.40 14.92
CA ARG A 64 3.96 -24.41 13.64
C ARG A 64 3.35 -23.42 12.65
N GLN A 65 2.02 -23.35 12.57
CA GLN A 65 1.31 -22.40 11.71
C GLN A 65 1.52 -20.96 12.14
N LEU A 66 1.41 -20.66 13.44
CA LEU A 66 1.67 -19.33 13.99
C LEU A 66 3.11 -18.89 13.71
N LYS A 67 4.09 -19.78 13.93
CA LYS A 67 5.49 -19.51 13.58
C LYS A 67 5.65 -19.19 12.10
N LYS A 68 4.99 -19.93 11.20
CA LYS A 68 5.04 -19.66 9.76
C LYS A 68 4.48 -18.27 9.41
N GLN A 69 3.41 -17.83 10.06
CA GLN A 69 2.82 -16.49 9.83
C GLN A 69 3.73 -15.34 10.27
N MET A 70 4.68 -15.61 11.17
CA MET A 70 5.66 -14.64 11.65
C MET A 70 6.95 -14.62 10.82
N LEU A 71 7.18 -15.63 9.98
CA LEU A 71 8.36 -15.66 9.11
C LEU A 71 8.27 -14.57 8.04
N PRO A 72 9.42 -14.05 7.57
CA PRO A 72 9.46 -13.20 6.39
C PRO A 72 8.81 -13.88 5.18
N THR A 73 8.06 -13.10 4.40
CA THR A 73 7.38 -13.60 3.21
C THR A 73 8.29 -13.54 1.99
N SER A 74 8.08 -14.46 1.05
CA SER A 74 8.63 -14.38 -0.31
C SER A 74 7.97 -13.27 -1.12
N LEU A 75 8.52 -12.87 -2.27
CA LEU A 75 7.93 -11.78 -3.06
C LEU A 75 6.47 -12.07 -3.48
N PRO A 76 6.11 -13.27 -3.99
CA PRO A 76 4.73 -13.57 -4.33
C PRO A 76 3.80 -13.56 -3.11
N GLU A 77 4.22 -14.15 -2.00
CA GLU A 77 3.44 -14.17 -0.75
C GLU A 77 3.25 -12.75 -0.19
N PHE A 78 4.27 -11.90 -0.28
CA PHE A 78 4.21 -10.50 0.13
C PHE A 78 3.21 -9.71 -0.71
N LEU A 79 3.27 -9.83 -2.04
CA LEU A 79 2.38 -9.12 -2.95
C LEU A 79 0.92 -9.58 -2.78
N ASP A 80 0.71 -10.88 -2.61
CA ASP A 80 -0.61 -11.44 -2.32
C ASP A 80 -1.15 -10.93 -0.97
N ALA A 81 -0.33 -10.95 0.08
CA ALA A 81 -0.72 -10.43 1.39
C ALA A 81 -1.02 -8.92 1.35
N CYS A 82 -0.23 -8.12 0.60
CA CYS A 82 -0.53 -6.71 0.36
C CYS A 82 -1.87 -6.53 -0.37
N HIS A 83 -2.14 -7.35 -1.39
CA HIS A 83 -3.42 -7.32 -2.09
C HIS A 83 -4.59 -7.64 -1.15
N VAL A 84 -4.54 -8.79 -0.48
CA VAL A 84 -5.60 -9.31 0.38
C VAL A 84 -5.84 -8.41 1.61
N HIS A 85 -4.79 -7.95 2.29
CA HIS A 85 -4.95 -7.24 3.56
C HIS A 85 -5.01 -5.73 3.42
N LEU A 86 -4.35 -5.13 2.42
CA LEU A 86 -4.26 -3.69 2.27
C LEU A 86 -5.20 -3.17 1.17
N SER A 87 -5.35 -3.90 0.06
CA SER A 87 -6.08 -3.41 -1.13
C SER A 87 -7.53 -3.85 -1.21
N VAL A 88 -7.82 -5.12 -0.90
CA VAL A 88 -9.19 -5.66 -0.96
C VAL A 88 -10.10 -4.94 0.04
N GLY A 89 -11.31 -4.58 -0.41
CA GLY A 89 -12.28 -3.85 0.41
C GLY A 89 -11.95 -2.36 0.61
N PHE A 90 -10.90 -1.83 -0.01
CA PHE A 90 -10.64 -0.39 -0.01
C PHE A 90 -11.75 0.40 -0.72
N SER A 91 -12.14 -0.02 -1.92
CA SER A 91 -13.11 0.71 -2.74
C SER A 91 -14.52 0.79 -2.17
N SER A 92 -14.96 -0.23 -1.43
CA SER A 92 -16.29 -0.23 -0.79
C SER A 92 -16.41 0.75 0.38
N ARG A 93 -15.30 1.27 0.89
CA ARG A 93 -15.26 2.19 2.04
C ARG A 93 -15.32 3.67 1.65
N ILE A 94 -15.27 3.95 0.35
CA ILE A 94 -15.17 5.32 -0.14
C ILE A 94 -16.54 5.97 -0.24
N ASN A 95 -16.64 7.12 0.42
CA ASN A 95 -17.84 7.95 0.32
C ASN A 95 -17.71 8.89 -0.89
N HIS A 96 -18.34 8.52 -2.01
CA HIS A 96 -18.37 9.36 -3.22
C HIS A 96 -19.29 10.60 -3.10
N GLN A 97 -20.05 10.75 -2.00
CA GLN A 97 -21.00 11.85 -1.81
C GLN A 97 -20.45 12.99 -0.95
N ALA A 98 -19.42 12.74 -0.15
CA ALA A 98 -18.84 13.70 0.77
C ALA A 98 -17.50 14.24 0.24
N GLY A 99 -17.55 15.13 -0.75
CA GLY A 99 -16.36 15.78 -1.26
C GLY A 99 -16.69 17.14 -1.86
N THR A 100 -15.86 18.15 -1.59
CA THR A 100 -15.89 19.39 -2.35
C THR A 100 -15.56 19.05 -3.80
N LYS A 101 -16.47 19.41 -4.73
CA LYS A 101 -16.16 19.43 -6.16
C LYS A 101 -15.20 20.60 -6.38
N GLY A 102 -13.93 20.42 -6.02
CA GLY A 102 -12.88 21.32 -6.46
C GLY A 102 -12.96 21.39 -7.97
N VAL A 103 -13.12 22.60 -8.52
CA VAL A 103 -12.98 22.79 -9.96
C VAL A 103 -11.57 22.30 -10.30
N PRO A 104 -11.40 21.34 -11.24
CA PRO A 104 -10.07 20.94 -11.68
C PRO A 104 -9.32 22.21 -12.03
N GLU A 105 -8.26 22.48 -11.26
CA GLU A 105 -7.52 23.73 -11.32
C GLU A 105 -7.24 24.06 -12.79
N ASN A 106 -7.83 25.17 -13.26
CA ASN A 106 -7.98 25.46 -14.69
C ASN A 106 -6.71 25.11 -15.48
N ALA A 107 -6.78 24.06 -16.30
CA ALA A 107 -5.69 23.64 -17.19
C ALA A 107 -5.33 24.68 -18.26
N ILE A 108 -5.96 25.86 -18.24
CA ILE A 108 -5.75 26.97 -19.18
C ILE A 108 -4.34 27.58 -19.02
N SER A 109 -3.75 27.54 -17.83
CA SER A 109 -2.41 28.11 -17.55
C SER A 109 -1.29 27.08 -17.41
N LYS A 110 -1.58 25.78 -17.60
CA LYS A 110 -0.61 24.68 -17.44
C LYS A 110 -0.17 24.14 -18.80
N LEU A 111 1.04 23.59 -18.87
CA LEU A 111 1.49 22.86 -20.06
C LEU A 111 0.62 21.61 -20.21
N ARG A 112 0.26 21.28 -21.45
CA ARG A 112 -0.59 20.13 -21.77
C ARG A 112 -0.04 19.41 -22.99
N PRO A 113 -0.20 18.08 -23.07
CA PRO A 113 0.15 17.36 -24.28
C PRO A 113 -0.86 17.67 -25.39
N ASP A 114 -0.44 17.57 -26.65
CA ASP A 114 -1.35 17.73 -27.79
C ASP A 114 -2.37 16.57 -27.86
N LYS A 115 -1.91 15.36 -27.53
CA LYS A 115 -2.68 14.12 -27.61
C LYS A 115 -2.45 13.28 -26.36
N ILE A 116 -3.48 12.59 -25.92
CA ILE A 116 -3.40 11.52 -24.93
C ILE A 116 -3.72 10.22 -25.67
N ARG A 117 -2.85 9.22 -25.53
CA ARG A 117 -2.92 7.92 -26.22
C ARG A 117 -2.61 6.80 -25.25
N GLU A 118 -3.18 5.63 -25.52
CA GLU A 118 -2.80 4.41 -24.82
C GLU A 118 -1.33 4.04 -25.06
N TRP A 119 -0.62 3.73 -23.99
CA TRP A 119 0.74 3.20 -24.05
C TRP A 119 0.68 1.69 -24.28
N THR A 120 0.58 1.30 -25.54
CA THR A 120 0.28 -0.08 -25.96
C THR A 120 1.41 -1.09 -25.66
N THR A 121 2.65 -0.64 -25.55
CA THR A 121 3.83 -1.48 -25.26
C THR A 121 4.12 -1.67 -23.78
N PHE A 122 3.51 -0.85 -22.91
CA PHE A 122 3.77 -0.88 -21.47
C PHE A 122 3.59 -2.27 -20.82
N PRO A 123 2.54 -3.07 -21.14
CA PRO A 123 2.40 -4.40 -20.57
C PRO A 123 3.55 -5.34 -20.93
N GLN A 124 4.07 -5.26 -22.15
CA GLN A 124 5.19 -6.08 -22.61
C GLN A 124 6.49 -5.64 -21.93
N GLU A 125 6.73 -4.34 -21.84
CA GLU A 125 7.88 -3.76 -21.12
C GLU A 125 7.88 -4.18 -19.65
N GLN A 126 6.73 -4.09 -18.97
CA GLN A 126 6.57 -4.55 -17.59
C GLN A 126 6.81 -6.05 -17.45
N SER A 127 6.30 -6.86 -18.37
CA SER A 127 6.47 -8.32 -18.33
C SER A 127 7.94 -8.74 -18.44
N LEU A 128 8.78 -7.97 -19.14
CA LEU A 128 10.22 -8.25 -19.23
C LEU A 128 10.89 -8.05 -17.87
N VAL A 129 10.58 -6.95 -17.17
CA VAL A 129 11.09 -6.69 -15.82
C VAL A 129 10.72 -7.81 -14.86
N TRP A 130 9.45 -8.25 -14.89
CA TRP A 130 9.01 -9.38 -14.06
C TRP A 130 9.68 -10.69 -14.43
N LYS A 131 9.85 -10.98 -15.72
CA LYS A 131 10.55 -12.19 -16.18
C LYS A 131 11.97 -12.25 -15.64
N ASP A 132 12.71 -11.14 -15.72
CA ASP A 132 14.09 -11.07 -15.23
C ASP A 132 14.16 -11.21 -13.71
N LEU A 133 13.19 -10.63 -12.99
CA LEU A 133 13.10 -10.76 -11.53
C LEU A 133 12.81 -12.20 -11.10
N PHE A 134 11.80 -12.83 -11.70
CA PHE A 134 11.38 -14.20 -11.41
C PHE A 134 12.36 -15.28 -11.90
N ALA A 135 13.33 -14.93 -12.75
CA ALA A 135 14.43 -15.81 -13.12
C ALA A 135 15.48 -15.99 -12.01
N THR A 136 15.39 -15.23 -10.92
CA THR A 136 16.33 -15.29 -9.79
C THR A 136 15.75 -16.01 -8.58
N ASN A 137 16.60 -16.59 -7.72
CA ASN A 137 16.14 -17.26 -6.49
C ASN A 137 15.56 -16.29 -5.45
N PHE A 138 15.85 -14.99 -5.58
CA PHE A 138 15.40 -13.93 -4.67
C PHE A 138 13.88 -13.93 -4.48
N VAL A 139 13.10 -14.24 -5.53
CA VAL A 139 11.63 -14.19 -5.42
C VAL A 139 11.07 -15.27 -4.49
N SER A 140 11.79 -16.37 -4.27
CA SER A 140 11.37 -17.47 -3.39
C SER A 140 11.91 -17.33 -1.96
N GLU A 141 12.84 -16.42 -1.73
CA GLU A 141 13.45 -16.18 -0.44
C GLU A 141 12.59 -15.23 0.43
N GLY A 142 12.55 -15.50 1.73
CA GLY A 142 11.80 -14.69 2.68
C GLY A 142 12.52 -13.39 3.03
N HIS A 143 12.26 -12.32 2.26
CA HIS A 143 12.90 -11.01 2.47
C HIS A 143 11.95 -9.93 3.00
N PHE A 144 10.63 -10.19 2.96
CA PHE A 144 9.63 -9.15 3.17
C PHE A 144 8.86 -9.32 4.47
N THR A 145 8.07 -8.31 4.81
CA THR A 145 7.24 -8.26 6.02
C THR A 145 6.41 -9.53 6.16
N SER A 146 6.31 -10.04 7.39
CA SER A 146 5.55 -11.26 7.68
C SER A 146 4.06 -11.08 7.37
N PHE A 147 3.39 -12.19 7.09
CA PHE A 147 1.95 -12.21 6.83
C PHE A 147 1.15 -11.60 8.00
N ASN A 148 1.51 -11.96 9.24
CA ASN A 148 0.82 -11.45 10.43
C ASN A 148 0.90 -9.92 10.53
N THR A 149 2.08 -9.34 10.30
CA THR A 149 2.27 -7.88 10.38
C THR A 149 1.53 -7.14 9.26
N LEU A 150 1.44 -7.71 8.05
CA LEU A 150 0.64 -7.13 6.97
C LEU A 150 -0.86 -7.18 7.27
N ARG A 151 -1.33 -8.28 7.89
CA ARG A 151 -2.71 -8.40 8.35
C ARG A 151 -3.04 -7.33 9.38
N GLU A 152 -2.21 -7.16 10.40
CA GLU A 152 -2.35 -6.13 11.44
C GLU A 152 -2.35 -4.72 10.84
N SER A 153 -1.40 -4.42 9.94
CA SER A 153 -1.38 -3.15 9.20
C SER A 153 -2.69 -2.91 8.43
N GLY A 154 -3.25 -3.96 7.82
CA GLY A 154 -4.54 -3.90 7.14
C GLY A 154 -5.70 -3.62 8.09
N ASP A 155 -5.70 -4.21 9.28
CA ASP A 155 -6.71 -3.96 10.32
C ASP A 155 -6.67 -2.50 10.81
N GLU A 156 -5.48 -1.94 10.99
CA GLU A 156 -5.30 -0.51 11.33
C GLU A 156 -5.83 0.40 10.22
N LEU A 157 -5.46 0.13 8.96
CA LEU A 157 -5.98 0.87 7.80
C LEU A 157 -7.51 0.75 7.65
N ARG A 158 -8.13 -0.29 8.22
CA ARG A 158 -9.60 -0.49 8.21
C ARG A 158 -10.35 0.37 9.22
N GLN A 159 -9.70 0.83 10.28
CA GLN A 159 -10.35 1.61 11.34
C GLN A 159 -10.58 3.09 10.94
N GLY A 160 -9.87 3.59 9.92
CA GLY A 160 -10.03 4.95 9.40
C GLY A 160 -11.17 5.10 8.38
N SER A 161 -11.85 6.25 8.41
CA SER A 161 -12.77 6.67 7.34
C SER A 161 -11.99 6.99 6.06
N LEU A 162 -12.54 6.69 4.88
CA LEU A 162 -11.91 6.90 3.58
C LEU A 162 -12.73 7.85 2.70
N GLY A 163 -13.00 9.04 3.24
CA GLY A 163 -13.90 10.01 2.61
C GLY A 163 -13.19 11.21 1.97
N SER A 164 -11.92 11.45 2.30
CA SER A 164 -11.22 12.67 1.93
C SER A 164 -9.93 12.42 1.16
N GLU A 165 -9.40 13.48 0.55
CA GLU A 165 -8.10 13.45 -0.14
C GLU A 165 -6.94 13.10 0.80
N ILE A 166 -7.01 13.55 2.06
CA ILE A 166 -6.00 13.21 3.07
C ILE A 166 -6.04 11.72 3.43
N ASP A 167 -7.23 11.12 3.45
CA ASP A 167 -7.37 9.67 3.69
C ASP A 167 -6.78 8.86 2.52
N LEU A 168 -6.94 9.36 1.28
CA LEU A 168 -6.32 8.75 0.09
C LEU A 168 -4.80 8.85 0.16
N VAL A 169 -4.24 10.00 0.52
CA VAL A 169 -2.78 10.17 0.69
C VAL A 169 -2.25 9.21 1.75
N PHE A 170 -2.93 9.11 2.90
CA PHE A 170 -2.55 8.16 3.95
C PHE A 170 -2.57 6.72 3.44
N TYR A 171 -3.65 6.31 2.76
CA TYR A 171 -3.71 4.99 2.17
C TYR A 171 -2.57 4.73 1.17
N GLN A 172 -2.32 5.64 0.23
CA GLN A 172 -1.29 5.47 -0.80
C GLN A 172 0.09 5.30 -0.17
N ARG A 173 0.39 6.08 0.87
CA ARG A 173 1.63 5.96 1.62
C ARG A 173 1.82 4.58 2.24
N TYR A 174 0.87 4.14 3.05
CA TYR A 174 1.02 2.90 3.83
C TYR A 174 0.80 1.61 3.02
N ALA A 175 -0.11 1.65 2.05
CA ALA A 175 -0.48 0.47 1.27
C ALA A 175 0.36 0.29 0.00
N VAL A 176 0.91 1.38 -0.56
CA VAL A 176 1.64 1.34 -1.83
C VAL A 176 3.07 1.83 -1.65
N GLU A 177 3.27 3.11 -1.32
CA GLU A 177 4.59 3.76 -1.32
C GLU A 177 5.61 3.05 -0.42
N ASP A 178 5.24 2.77 0.83
CA ASP A 178 6.11 2.09 1.80
C ASP A 178 6.43 0.65 1.37
N ARG A 179 5.46 -0.02 0.71
CA ARG A 179 5.60 -1.41 0.24
C ARG A 179 6.53 -1.47 -0.96
N VAL A 180 6.36 -0.57 -1.92
CA VAL A 180 7.25 -0.44 -3.08
C VAL A 180 8.65 -0.05 -2.62
N SER A 181 8.78 0.89 -1.68
CA SER A 181 10.08 1.27 -1.10
C SER A 181 10.77 0.09 -0.42
N ALA A 182 10.03 -0.74 0.32
CA ALA A 182 10.56 -1.96 0.91
C ALA A 182 11.02 -2.98 -0.15
N VAL A 183 10.27 -3.14 -1.24
CA VAL A 183 10.67 -3.99 -2.37
C VAL A 183 11.98 -3.52 -2.98
N ILE A 184 12.05 -2.25 -3.39
CA ILE A 184 13.26 -1.70 -4.01
C ILE A 184 14.46 -1.77 -3.07
N ARG A 185 14.28 -1.55 -1.76
CA ARG A 185 15.35 -1.72 -0.75
C ARG A 185 15.94 -3.12 -0.75
N GLN A 186 15.09 -4.16 -0.79
CA GLN A 186 15.58 -5.54 -0.85
C GLN A 186 16.25 -5.85 -2.19
N LEU A 187 15.68 -5.38 -3.31
CA LEU A 187 16.31 -5.53 -4.63
C LEU A 187 17.68 -4.85 -4.69
N TYR A 188 17.79 -3.63 -4.16
CA TYR A 188 19.03 -2.87 -4.12
C TYR A 188 20.08 -3.55 -3.24
N SER A 189 19.68 -4.20 -2.14
CA SER A 189 20.58 -4.93 -1.25
C SER A 189 21.19 -6.18 -1.90
N ASN A 190 20.58 -6.70 -2.96
CA ASN A 190 21.11 -7.82 -3.75
C ASN A 190 21.98 -7.30 -4.91
N GLN A 191 23.27 -7.63 -4.91
CA GLN A 191 24.23 -7.14 -5.90
C GLN A 191 23.89 -7.54 -7.35
N SER A 192 23.38 -8.76 -7.55
CA SER A 192 23.01 -9.26 -8.88
C SER A 192 21.82 -8.47 -9.43
N LEU A 193 20.76 -8.32 -8.64
CA LEU A 193 19.55 -7.58 -9.03
C LEU A 193 19.84 -6.09 -9.22
N ARG A 194 20.70 -5.50 -8.39
CA ARG A 194 21.17 -4.12 -8.58
C ARG A 194 21.80 -3.93 -9.96
N ASN A 195 22.63 -4.88 -10.40
CA ASN A 195 23.28 -4.81 -11.70
C ASN A 195 22.30 -5.06 -12.86
N ILE A 196 21.38 -6.04 -12.71
CA ILE A 196 20.36 -6.37 -13.72
C ILE A 196 19.45 -5.18 -14.00
N PHE A 197 18.96 -4.53 -12.95
CA PHE A 197 18.00 -3.42 -13.06
C PHE A 197 18.65 -2.04 -13.00
N ASN A 198 19.98 -1.96 -12.96
CA ASN A 198 20.74 -0.72 -12.82
C ASN A 198 20.20 0.19 -11.68
N LEU A 199 19.91 -0.40 -10.53
CA LEU A 199 19.32 0.32 -9.39
C LEU A 199 20.37 1.26 -8.79
N LYS A 200 20.06 2.56 -8.83
CA LYS A 200 20.96 3.61 -8.34
C LYS A 200 20.95 3.78 -6.82
N GLY A 201 19.95 3.23 -6.13
CA GLY A 201 19.77 3.40 -4.70
C GLY A 201 18.45 2.84 -4.20
N GLU A 202 18.17 3.05 -2.91
CA GLU A 202 16.82 2.91 -2.36
C GLU A 202 15.93 4.04 -2.88
N ILE A 203 14.60 3.84 -2.78
CA ILE A 203 13.63 4.90 -3.04
C ILE A 203 12.83 5.27 -1.80
N TRP A 204 12.33 6.48 -1.77
CA TRP A 204 11.27 6.94 -0.88
C TRP A 204 10.42 7.97 -1.63
N PHE A 205 9.36 8.40 -0.96
CA PHE A 205 8.44 9.36 -1.51
C PHE A 205 8.49 10.67 -0.72
N GLU A 206 8.58 11.79 -1.44
CA GLU A 206 8.75 13.12 -0.87
C GLU A 206 7.75 14.11 -1.48
N ASN A 207 7.02 14.83 -0.62
CA ASN A 207 6.08 15.87 -1.01
C ASN A 207 6.79 17.21 -1.32
N HIS A 208 8.03 17.38 -0.86
CA HIS A 208 8.76 18.65 -0.98
C HIS A 208 9.71 18.63 -2.18
N GLY A 209 9.22 19.02 -3.36
CA GLY A 209 10.05 19.15 -4.57
C GLY A 209 11.28 20.06 -4.40
N ASN A 210 11.25 20.99 -3.42
CA ASN A 210 12.39 21.88 -3.10
C ASN A 210 13.57 21.15 -2.43
N SER A 211 13.38 19.92 -1.95
CA SER A 211 14.43 19.12 -1.30
C SER A 211 15.24 18.30 -2.31
N LEU A 212 14.88 18.32 -3.59
CA LEU A 212 15.56 17.57 -4.66
C LEU A 212 16.82 18.31 -5.11
N SER A 213 17.80 17.57 -5.64
CA SER A 213 19.09 18.15 -6.03
C SER A 213 18.94 19.26 -7.08
N ALA A 214 19.72 20.33 -6.91
CA ALA A 214 19.62 21.58 -7.69
C ALA A 214 19.91 21.40 -9.19
N GLU A 215 20.58 20.32 -9.60
CA GLU A 215 20.81 20.02 -11.02
C GLU A 215 19.54 19.56 -11.76
N TYR A 216 18.51 19.10 -11.03
CA TYR A 216 17.19 18.77 -11.58
C TYR A 216 16.13 19.84 -11.30
N ILE A 217 16.44 20.82 -10.44
CA ILE A 217 15.63 22.00 -10.19
C ILE A 217 16.30 23.18 -10.89
N TYR A 218 15.89 23.52 -12.11
CA TYR A 218 16.26 24.82 -12.68
C TYR A 218 15.62 25.96 -11.87
N SER A 219 16.18 26.35 -10.71
CA SER A 219 15.92 27.61 -10.01
C SER A 219 16.87 27.84 -8.83
N GLU A 220 17.47 29.04 -8.81
CA GLU A 220 18.12 29.73 -7.69
C GLU A 220 17.30 29.71 -6.38
N PRO A 221 17.95 29.84 -5.20
CA PRO A 221 17.30 29.78 -3.91
C PRO A 221 16.56 31.09 -3.60
N ASP A 222 15.26 31.02 -3.33
CA ASP A 222 14.52 32.13 -2.70
C ASP A 222 14.14 31.73 -1.27
N VAL A 223 14.77 32.41 -0.32
CA VAL A 223 14.62 32.24 1.13
C VAL A 223 13.23 32.71 1.52
N ARG A 224 12.33 31.77 1.83
CA ARG A 224 11.23 31.91 2.81
C ARG A 224 10.46 30.59 2.96
N SER A 225 10.63 29.98 4.11
CA SER A 225 9.68 29.02 4.72
C SER A 225 8.97 29.72 5.88
N PRO A 226 7.91 29.15 6.48
CA PRO A 226 6.91 28.21 5.96
C PRO A 226 5.48 28.81 6.09
N GLN A 227 4.47 28.20 5.44
CA GLN A 227 3.14 27.86 6.03
C GLN A 227 1.99 27.78 5.01
N GLN A 228 1.24 26.68 5.17
CA GLN A 228 -0.22 26.54 5.15
C GLN A 228 -0.99 26.72 3.84
N SER A 229 -1.68 25.63 3.50
CA SER A 229 -2.88 25.58 2.66
C SER A 229 -3.85 26.70 3.05
N PRO A 230 -4.33 27.55 2.13
CA PRO A 230 -5.27 28.58 2.51
C PRO A 230 -6.68 27.99 2.57
N ALA A 231 -7.18 27.86 3.79
CA ALA A 231 -8.59 28.03 4.10
C ALA A 231 -9.07 29.41 3.61
N CYS A 232 -10.33 29.45 3.14
CA CYS A 232 -11.08 30.63 2.69
C CYS A 232 -10.71 31.94 3.41
N LYS A 233 -10.19 32.93 2.66
CA LYS A 233 -10.32 34.34 3.04
C LYS A 233 -11.34 35.00 2.13
N LYS A 234 -12.40 35.51 2.76
CA LYS A 234 -13.47 36.31 2.17
C LYS A 234 -12.86 37.54 1.48
N VAL A 235 -13.18 37.75 0.21
CA VAL A 235 -12.80 38.95 -0.55
C VAL A 235 -13.80 40.05 -0.23
N GLY A 236 -13.32 41.15 0.36
CA GLY A 236 -14.02 42.42 0.38
C GLY A 236 -14.06 43.03 -1.02
N LYS A 237 -15.21 43.61 -1.36
CA LYS A 237 -15.41 44.47 -2.53
C LYS A 237 -14.35 45.57 -2.54
N ASP A 238 -13.75 45.84 -3.70
CA ASP A 238 -13.79 47.16 -4.34
C ASP A 238 -13.20 47.08 -5.75
N GLY A 239 -13.89 47.74 -6.69
CA GLY A 239 -13.61 47.67 -8.12
C GLY A 239 -12.54 48.65 -8.58
N ASN A 240 -11.74 48.21 -9.54
CA ASN A 240 -11.47 49.00 -10.74
C ASN A 240 -10.86 48.12 -11.83
N ALA A 241 -11.59 47.97 -12.93
CA ALA A 241 -11.14 47.23 -14.10
C ALA A 241 -10.13 48.10 -14.88
N ARG A 242 -8.88 47.63 -14.99
CA ARG A 242 -7.96 48.05 -16.04
C ARG A 242 -7.44 46.82 -16.76
N HIS A 243 -7.81 46.72 -18.03
CA HIS A 243 -7.25 45.80 -19.01
C HIS A 243 -5.72 45.96 -19.03
N LEU A 244 -5.00 44.97 -18.50
CA LEU A 244 -3.59 44.77 -18.73
C LEU A 244 -3.45 43.36 -19.31
N THR A 245 -2.96 43.30 -20.54
CA THR A 245 -2.48 42.10 -21.22
C THR A 245 -1.59 41.28 -20.27
N PRO A 246 -1.76 39.94 -20.17
CA PRO A 246 -0.99 39.15 -19.21
C PRO A 246 0.45 39.02 -19.68
N THR A 247 1.32 39.87 -19.15
CA THR A 247 2.78 39.73 -19.28
C THR A 247 3.22 38.56 -18.41
N VAL A 248 3.97 37.63 -19.03
CA VAL A 248 4.53 36.40 -18.45
C VAL A 248 5.52 36.73 -17.32
N ARG A 249 5.05 37.08 -16.11
CA ARG A 249 5.90 37.16 -14.91
C ARG A 249 5.11 36.77 -13.66
N SER A 250 5.74 35.91 -12.86
CA SER A 250 5.32 35.33 -11.57
C SER A 250 4.35 34.14 -11.56
N ILE A 251 4.56 33.15 -12.43
CA ILE A 251 4.16 31.77 -12.10
C ILE A 251 5.20 31.28 -11.08
N SER A 252 4.81 30.84 -9.88
CA SER A 252 5.73 30.11 -9.03
C SER A 252 6.16 28.85 -9.80
N ARG A 253 7.39 28.82 -10.30
CA ARG A 253 7.96 27.76 -11.16
C ARG A 253 8.23 26.45 -10.41
N ARG A 254 7.56 26.22 -9.28
CA ARG A 254 7.82 25.12 -8.36
C ARG A 254 6.86 23.97 -8.69
N PRO A 255 7.38 22.77 -9.00
CA PRO A 255 6.53 21.59 -9.19
C PRO A 255 5.69 21.33 -7.94
N ARG A 256 4.36 21.35 -8.08
CA ARG A 256 3.39 21.07 -7.02
C ARG A 256 2.70 19.72 -7.26
N ALA A 257 3.49 18.69 -7.54
CA ALA A 257 2.97 17.32 -7.51
C ALA A 257 2.67 16.93 -6.07
N ASP A 258 1.70 16.04 -5.87
CA ASP A 258 1.38 15.55 -4.52
C ASP A 258 2.58 14.82 -3.90
N GLN A 259 3.33 14.09 -4.73
CA GLN A 259 4.59 13.48 -4.35
C GLN A 259 5.58 13.29 -5.51
N PHE A 260 6.83 13.08 -5.14
CA PHE A 260 7.91 12.58 -6.00
C PHE A 260 8.41 11.25 -5.45
N CYS A 261 8.62 10.27 -6.33
CA CYS A 261 9.48 9.14 -6.02
C CYS A 261 10.93 9.56 -6.26
N VAL A 262 11.82 9.29 -5.31
CA VAL A 262 13.19 9.80 -5.30
C VAL A 262 14.16 8.66 -5.01
N TYR A 263 15.27 8.60 -5.75
CA TYR A 263 16.42 7.73 -5.47
C TYR A 263 17.37 8.34 -4.44
N ASN A 264 17.91 7.48 -3.56
CA ASN A 264 18.92 7.83 -2.56
C ASN A 264 20.20 7.18 -3.04
N THR A 265 20.98 7.92 -3.81
CA THR A 265 22.26 7.42 -4.32
C THR A 265 23.40 7.66 -3.32
N GLY A 266 23.17 8.46 -2.27
CA GLY A 266 24.15 8.76 -1.23
C GLY A 266 23.88 10.09 -0.51
N PRO A 267 24.80 10.53 0.37
CA PRO A 267 24.64 11.77 1.13
C PRO A 267 24.49 12.99 0.22
N GLY A 268 23.30 13.59 0.20
CA GLY A 268 23.00 14.84 -0.49
C GLY A 268 22.55 14.71 -1.95
N GLU A 269 22.59 13.52 -2.54
CA GLU A 269 22.13 13.30 -3.91
C GLU A 269 20.74 12.66 -3.92
N LYS A 270 19.75 13.48 -4.28
CA LYS A 270 18.34 13.11 -4.39
C LYS A 270 17.91 13.28 -5.84
N ILE A 271 17.69 12.15 -6.52
CA ILE A 271 17.33 12.13 -7.94
C ILE A 271 15.85 11.76 -8.06
N PRO A 272 14.98 12.66 -8.55
CA PRO A 272 13.59 12.31 -8.79
C PRO A 272 13.48 11.28 -9.92
N ALA A 273 12.69 10.23 -9.69
CA ALA A 273 12.43 9.17 -10.67
C ALA A 273 11.12 9.41 -11.43
N TYR A 274 10.05 9.76 -10.73
CA TYR A 274 8.74 10.07 -11.32
C TYR A 274 7.89 10.92 -10.37
N THR A 275 6.91 11.65 -10.93
CA THR A 275 5.91 12.40 -10.15
C THR A 275 4.67 11.58 -9.87
N VAL A 276 4.01 11.83 -8.75
CA VAL A 276 2.73 11.21 -8.39
C VAL A 276 1.67 12.29 -8.16
N GLU A 277 0.49 12.08 -8.72
CA GLU A 277 -0.70 12.88 -8.49
C GLU A 277 -1.82 11.98 -7.95
N TYR A 278 -2.41 12.41 -6.84
CA TYR A 278 -3.55 11.77 -6.20
C TYR A 278 -4.81 12.57 -6.52
N LYS A 279 -5.84 11.89 -7.05
CA LYS A 279 -7.14 12.52 -7.25
C LYS A 279 -8.20 11.84 -6.42
N ALA A 280 -8.99 12.68 -5.75
CA ALA A 280 -9.99 12.22 -4.81
C ALA A 280 -11.00 11.28 -5.47
N PRO A 281 -11.46 10.23 -4.78
CA PRO A 281 -12.28 9.18 -5.39
C PRO A 281 -13.65 9.64 -5.91
N HIS A 282 -14.22 10.70 -5.35
CA HIS A 282 -15.49 11.28 -5.82
C HIS A 282 -15.36 11.98 -7.17
N MET A 283 -14.15 12.37 -7.57
CA MET A 283 -13.87 12.97 -8.89
C MET A 283 -13.81 11.91 -10.00
N PHE A 284 -13.43 10.67 -9.65
CA PHE A 284 -13.21 9.57 -10.59
C PHE A 284 -13.99 8.33 -10.19
N THR A 285 -15.32 8.39 -10.34
CA THR A 285 -16.14 7.18 -10.27
C THR A 285 -15.76 6.22 -11.40
N LYS A 286 -16.02 4.93 -11.23
CA LYS A 286 -15.72 3.91 -12.25
C LYS A 286 -16.24 4.30 -13.64
N GLY A 287 -17.48 4.79 -13.73
CA GLY A 287 -18.07 5.25 -14.99
C GLY A 287 -17.37 6.46 -15.60
N VAL A 288 -16.84 7.39 -14.79
CA VAL A 288 -16.03 8.53 -15.30
C VAL A 288 -14.70 8.04 -15.86
N ILE A 289 -14.04 7.09 -15.19
CA ILE A 289 -12.77 6.52 -15.68
C ILE A 289 -13.00 5.77 -17.00
N GLU A 290 -14.00 4.89 -17.06
CA GLU A 290 -14.31 4.09 -18.25
C GLU A 290 -14.73 4.96 -19.45
N ALA A 291 -15.51 6.02 -19.22
CA ALA A 291 -15.93 6.94 -20.29
C ALA A 291 -14.84 7.95 -20.67
N GLY A 292 -13.95 8.30 -19.74
CA GLY A 292 -13.00 9.40 -19.89
C GLY A 292 -11.62 8.97 -20.37
N LEU A 293 -11.16 7.78 -19.98
CA LEU A 293 -9.83 7.27 -20.32
C LEU A 293 -9.82 6.66 -21.73
N MET A 294 -9.75 7.54 -22.72
CA MET A 294 -9.72 7.19 -24.13
C MET A 294 -8.71 8.06 -24.88
N ASP A 295 -8.28 7.56 -26.04
CA ASP A 295 -7.57 8.34 -27.03
C ASP A 295 -8.26 9.67 -27.32
N MET A 296 -7.51 10.77 -27.17
CA MET A 296 -8.06 12.10 -27.34
C MET A 296 -7.04 13.13 -27.83
N ASP A 297 -7.57 14.09 -28.57
CA ASP A 297 -6.92 15.35 -28.92
C ASP A 297 -7.32 16.37 -27.84
N VAL A 298 -6.33 16.81 -27.06
CA VAL A 298 -6.57 17.50 -25.79
C VAL A 298 -7.25 18.85 -26.00
N ASP A 299 -6.90 19.54 -27.09
CA ASP A 299 -7.49 20.82 -27.45
C ASP A 299 -8.98 20.70 -27.75
N LYS A 300 -9.37 19.66 -28.48
CA LYS A 300 -10.78 19.40 -28.81
C LYS A 300 -11.62 19.08 -27.57
N VAL A 301 -11.03 18.47 -26.55
CA VAL A 301 -11.74 18.10 -25.32
C VAL A 301 -11.82 19.28 -24.34
N ILE A 302 -10.72 20.00 -24.13
CA ILE A 302 -10.63 21.06 -23.12
C ILE A 302 -11.25 22.38 -23.60
N MET A 303 -11.00 22.79 -24.85
CA MET A 303 -11.38 24.12 -25.35
C MET A 303 -12.76 24.15 -26.03
N TYR A 304 -13.16 23.08 -26.71
CA TYR A 304 -14.26 23.14 -27.70
C TYR A 304 -15.65 22.69 -27.21
N THR A 305 -15.87 22.54 -25.90
CA THR A 305 -17.14 21.96 -25.42
C THR A 305 -17.98 22.94 -24.60
N ARG A 306 -19.12 23.38 -25.18
CA ARG A 306 -20.31 23.86 -24.44
C ARG A 306 -20.64 22.85 -23.34
N ALA A 307 -21.11 23.29 -22.17
CA ALA A 307 -21.51 22.45 -21.02
C ALA A 307 -22.02 21.07 -21.46
N GLY A 308 -21.13 20.09 -21.46
CA GLY A 308 -21.41 18.73 -21.89
C GLY A 308 -21.74 17.89 -20.67
N HIS A 309 -22.68 16.97 -20.81
CA HIS A 309 -22.98 15.98 -19.78
C HIS A 309 -22.40 14.61 -20.16
N GLY A 310 -22.19 13.74 -19.17
CA GLY A 310 -21.79 12.35 -19.38
C GLY A 310 -20.37 12.22 -19.93
N VAL A 311 -20.19 11.51 -21.05
CA VAL A 311 -18.88 11.15 -21.62
C VAL A 311 -17.99 12.36 -21.90
N LYS A 312 -18.56 13.47 -22.37
CA LYS A 312 -17.79 14.69 -22.67
C LYS A 312 -17.19 15.31 -21.41
N GLU A 313 -17.95 15.32 -20.32
CA GLU A 313 -17.48 15.79 -19.02
C GLU A 313 -16.41 14.85 -18.46
N ALA A 314 -16.65 13.54 -18.54
CA ALA A 314 -15.68 12.53 -18.09
C ALA A 314 -14.32 12.65 -18.81
N ARG A 315 -14.34 12.77 -20.14
CA ARG A 315 -13.13 12.98 -20.96
C ARG A 315 -12.41 14.27 -20.57
N ARG A 316 -13.14 15.35 -20.32
CA ARG A 316 -12.55 16.63 -19.88
C ARG A 316 -11.88 16.51 -18.52
N THR A 317 -12.52 15.84 -17.57
CA THR A 317 -11.98 15.62 -16.23
C THR A 317 -10.70 14.79 -16.27
N VAL A 318 -10.69 13.68 -17.02
CA VAL A 318 -9.50 12.85 -17.24
C VAL A 318 -8.40 13.65 -17.94
N ALA A 319 -8.72 14.36 -19.03
CA ALA A 319 -7.76 15.17 -19.79
C ALA A 319 -7.10 16.24 -18.92
N ALA A 320 -7.89 16.94 -18.09
CA ALA A 320 -7.39 17.97 -17.18
C ALA A 320 -6.40 17.40 -16.15
N CYS A 321 -6.70 16.22 -15.58
CA CYS A 321 -5.83 15.59 -14.58
C CYS A 321 -4.54 15.03 -15.21
N ILE A 322 -4.63 14.36 -16.36
CA ILE A 322 -3.44 13.90 -17.09
C ILE A 322 -2.57 15.10 -17.51
N SER A 323 -3.19 16.19 -17.99
CA SER A 323 -2.47 17.42 -18.36
C SER A 323 -1.78 18.06 -17.14
N GLN A 324 -2.41 18.00 -15.97
CA GLN A 324 -1.81 18.48 -14.73
C GLN A 324 -0.56 17.66 -14.37
N THR A 325 -0.66 16.32 -14.32
CA THR A 325 0.49 15.45 -14.05
C THR A 325 1.59 15.67 -15.11
N PHE A 326 1.24 15.72 -16.39
CA PHE A 326 2.15 16.03 -17.49
C PHE A 326 2.87 17.37 -17.27
N SER A 327 2.15 18.42 -16.89
CA SER A 327 2.77 19.73 -16.62
C SER A 327 3.84 19.64 -15.53
N TYR A 328 3.63 18.82 -14.50
CA TYR A 328 4.61 18.63 -13.44
C TYR A 328 5.81 17.80 -13.89
N MET A 329 5.57 16.76 -14.70
CA MET A 329 6.64 15.97 -15.32
C MET A 329 7.56 16.85 -16.15
N ILE A 330 7.01 17.71 -17.03
CA ILE A 330 7.81 18.62 -17.85
C ILE A 330 8.56 19.65 -17.00
N GLN A 331 7.91 20.22 -15.98
CA GLN A 331 8.57 21.19 -15.07
C GLN A 331 9.71 20.58 -14.26
N ALA A 332 9.61 19.29 -13.93
CA ALA A 332 10.62 18.54 -13.19
C ALA A 332 11.64 17.81 -14.09
N GLY A 333 11.49 17.86 -15.42
CA GLY A 333 12.36 17.15 -16.36
C GLY A 333 12.25 15.62 -16.27
N LEU A 334 11.06 15.09 -15.99
CA LEU A 334 10.83 13.66 -15.74
C LEU A 334 10.12 12.98 -16.92
N GLU A 335 10.56 11.75 -17.20
CA GLU A 335 10.04 10.91 -18.30
C GLU A 335 8.79 10.12 -17.91
N TYR A 336 8.52 9.97 -16.61
CA TYR A 336 7.42 9.16 -16.10
C TYR A 336 6.63 9.86 -15.01
N GLY A 337 5.33 9.58 -14.99
CA GLY A 337 4.40 10.04 -13.97
C GLY A 337 3.33 9.01 -13.67
N TRP A 338 2.79 9.07 -12.46
CA TRP A 338 1.72 8.21 -11.99
C TRP A 338 0.55 9.05 -11.50
N LEU A 339 -0.63 8.79 -12.05
CA LEU A 339 -1.89 9.37 -11.61
C LEU A 339 -2.74 8.26 -10.98
N SER A 340 -3.04 8.40 -9.69
CA SER A 340 -3.91 7.47 -8.97
C SER A 340 -5.32 8.03 -8.89
N MET A 341 -6.27 7.30 -9.49
CA MET A 341 -7.71 7.63 -9.53
C MET A 341 -8.52 6.71 -8.61
N HIS A 342 -7.90 6.20 -7.54
CA HIS A 342 -8.44 5.18 -6.63
C HIS A 342 -8.76 3.82 -7.27
N TRP A 343 -9.72 3.75 -8.20
CA TRP A 343 -10.11 2.52 -8.91
C TRP A 343 -9.08 2.07 -9.94
N ARG A 344 -8.27 3.01 -10.43
CA ARG A 344 -7.30 2.74 -11.49
C ARG A 344 -6.09 3.65 -11.32
N ASN A 345 -4.92 3.08 -11.60
CA ASN A 345 -3.67 3.80 -11.73
C ASN A 345 -3.40 4.03 -13.22
N VAL A 346 -2.98 5.25 -13.56
CA VAL A 346 -2.60 5.64 -14.93
C VAL A 346 -1.11 6.00 -14.90
N TYR A 347 -0.32 5.31 -15.71
CA TYR A 347 1.09 5.61 -15.93
C TYR A 347 1.21 6.47 -17.18
N ILE A 348 2.03 7.52 -17.11
CA ILE A 348 2.14 8.55 -18.14
C ILE A 348 3.61 8.63 -18.56
N SER A 349 3.86 8.66 -19.88
CA SER A 349 5.15 9.03 -20.46
C SER A 349 4.95 10.13 -21.52
N PRO A 350 5.74 11.23 -21.50
CA PRO A 350 5.66 12.31 -22.50
C PRO A 350 6.22 11.89 -23.86
N CYS A 351 7.19 10.98 -23.85
CA CYS A 351 7.85 10.47 -25.04
C CYS A 351 6.98 9.36 -25.60
N GLY A 352 6.33 9.62 -26.73
CA GLY A 352 5.62 8.58 -27.47
C GLY A 352 6.60 7.48 -27.87
N SER A 353 6.27 6.23 -27.57
CA SER A 353 6.96 5.05 -28.07
C SER A 353 6.82 4.95 -29.59
#